data_AF-A0A846XIJ3-F1
#
_entry.id   AF-A0A846XIJ3-F1
#
_cell.length_a   1.000
_cell.length_b   1.000
_cell.length_c   1.000
_cell.angle_alpha   90.00
_cell.angle_beta   90.00
_cell.angle_gamma   90.00
#
_symmetry.space_group_name_H-M   'P 1'
#
loop_
_entity.id
_entity.type
_entity.pdbx_description
1 polymer ?
#
loop_
_entity_poly.entity_id
_entity_poly.type
_entity_poly.pdbx_seq_one_letter_code
_entity_poly.pdbx_strand_id
1 'polypeptide(L)'
;MAEELEVDPDEVDKFAANVKKLADENANAIAYIDKWLRVDNTVWGDGGLIRVGLGAISEAYDKLKPNYETLGNLSEAAATELTAVAQMYRTTDKTNATALDRTYPGGK
;
A
#
# COMPACT_ATOMS: atom_id res chain seq x y z
N MET A 1 17.07 16.12 -25.14
CA MET A 1 17.87 15.90 -23.92
C MET A 1 17.11 14.84 -23.16
N ALA A 2 17.57 13.59 -23.18
CA ALA A 2 17.01 12.57 -22.32
C ALA A 2 17.57 12.87 -20.92
N GLU A 3 16.71 13.16 -19.94
CA GLU A 3 17.13 13.12 -18.55
C GLU A 3 17.68 11.72 -18.29
N GLU A 4 18.95 11.64 -17.87
CA GLU A 4 19.54 10.39 -17.44
C GLU A 4 18.84 10.00 -16.15
N LEU A 5 17.98 8.99 -16.25
CA LEU A 5 17.09 8.56 -15.19
C LEU A 5 17.93 7.74 -14.19
N GLU A 6 18.62 8.42 -13.28
CA GLU A 6 19.38 7.81 -12.20
C GLU A 6 18.39 7.37 -11.10
N VAL A 7 18.20 6.06 -10.97
CA VAL A 7 17.34 5.47 -9.94
C VAL A 7 18.23 4.78 -8.92
N ASP A 8 18.10 5.19 -7.65
CA ASP A 8 18.67 4.47 -6.52
C ASP A 8 17.70 3.35 -6.09
N PRO A 9 18.02 2.06 -6.32
CA PRO A 9 17.16 0.95 -5.95
C PRO A 9 16.91 0.84 -4.44
N ASP A 10 17.84 1.33 -3.61
CA ASP A 10 17.70 1.28 -2.16
C ASP A 10 16.66 2.29 -1.66
N GLU A 11 16.56 3.46 -2.30
CA GLU A 11 15.48 4.43 -2.02
C GLU A 11 14.11 3.92 -2.50
N VAL A 12 14.06 3.21 -3.63
CA VAL A 12 12.83 2.55 -4.10
C VAL A 12 12.37 1.48 -3.11
N ASP A 13 13.28 0.67 -2.56
CA ASP A 13 12.95 -0.34 -1.55
C ASP A 13 12.47 0.30 -0.23
N LYS A 14 13.09 1.41 0.21
CA LYS A 14 12.61 2.15 1.38
C LYS A 14 11.18 2.65 1.17
N PHE A 15 10.88 3.18 -0.02
CA PHE A 15 9.53 3.60 -0.34
C PHE A 15 8.56 2.42 -0.40
N ALA A 16 8.93 1.32 -1.05
CA ALA A 16 8.14 0.09 -1.09
C ALA A 16 7.81 -0.43 0.32
N ALA A 17 8.79 -0.43 1.23
CA ALA A 17 8.61 -0.83 2.62
C ALA A 17 7.62 0.08 3.38
N ASN A 18 7.68 1.40 3.16
CA ASN A 18 6.73 2.35 3.75
C ASN A 18 5.30 2.12 3.24
N VAL A 19 5.14 1.86 1.94
CA VAL A 19 3.83 1.56 1.35
C VAL A 19 3.29 0.21 1.83
N LYS A 20 4.16 -0.80 1.98
CA LYS A 20 3.78 -2.10 2.55
C LYS A 20 3.33 -1.94 4.01
N LYS A 21 4.06 -1.16 4.80
CA LYS A 21 3.66 -0.83 6.18
C LYS A 21 2.28 -0.16 6.23
N LEU A 22 1.98 0.75 5.31
CA LEU A 22 0.65 1.36 5.21
C LEU A 22 -0.43 0.29 4.92
N ALA A 23 -0.15 -0.65 4.02
CA ALA A 23 -1.05 -1.78 3.75
C ALA A 23 -1.27 -2.66 4.99
N ASP A 24 -0.23 -2.91 5.77
CA ASP A 24 -0.31 -3.73 6.98
C ASP A 24 -1.06 -3.00 8.12
N GLU A 25 -0.84 -1.69 8.27
CA GLU A 25 -1.56 -0.85 9.23
C GLU A 25 -3.05 -0.69 8.89
N ASN A 26 -3.41 -0.83 7.61
CA ASN A 26 -4.79 -0.79 7.14
C ASN A 26 -5.68 -1.85 7.81
N ALA A 27 -5.12 -3.02 8.16
CA ALA A 27 -5.84 -4.06 8.90
C ALA A 27 -6.30 -3.56 10.29
N ASN A 28 -5.50 -2.72 10.95
CA ASN A 28 -5.88 -2.13 12.24
C ASN A 28 -7.02 -1.11 12.09
N ALA A 29 -7.02 -0.34 10.99
CA ALA A 29 -8.11 0.59 10.68
C ALA A 29 -9.43 -0.15 10.43
N ILE A 30 -9.40 -1.24 9.66
CA ILE A 30 -10.57 -2.11 9.43
C ILE A 30 -11.05 -2.70 10.76
N ALA A 31 -10.15 -3.22 11.60
CA ALA A 31 -10.52 -3.77 12.91
C ALA A 31 -11.17 -2.72 13.83
N TYR A 32 -10.70 -1.47 13.77
CA TYR A 32 -11.32 -0.36 14.50
C TYR A 32 -12.74 -0.06 13.98
N ILE A 33 -12.91 0.02 12.65
CA ILE A 33 -14.21 0.25 12.01
C ILE A 33 -15.19 -0.87 12.39
N ASP A 34 -14.76 -2.13 12.29
CA ASP A 34 -15.56 -3.31 12.66
C ASP A 34 -15.98 -3.29 14.12
N LYS A 35 -15.08 -2.86 15.02
CA LYS A 35 -15.36 -2.82 16.46
C LYS A 35 -16.36 -1.74 16.84
N TRP A 36 -16.27 -0.57 16.24
CA TRP A 36 -16.97 0.63 16.74
C TRP A 36 -18.13 1.09 15.87
N LEU A 37 -18.13 0.78 14.59
CA LEU A 37 -19.14 1.27 13.64
C LEU A 37 -20.08 0.17 13.14
N ARG A 38 -19.81 -1.09 13.47
CA ARG A 38 -20.76 -2.19 13.18
C ARG A 38 -21.89 -2.16 14.21
N VAL A 39 -23.03 -1.63 13.81
CA VAL A 39 -24.22 -1.52 14.68
C VAL A 39 -25.32 -2.46 14.22
N ASP A 40 -25.96 -3.12 15.19
CA ASP A 40 -27.15 -3.92 14.96
C ASP A 40 -28.40 -3.05 15.15
N ASN A 41 -29.03 -2.68 14.05
CA ASN A 41 -30.23 -1.84 14.04
C ASN A 41 -31.51 -2.62 14.39
N THR A 42 -31.42 -3.92 14.66
CA THR A 42 -32.59 -4.74 15.04
C THR A 42 -32.92 -4.68 16.53
N VAL A 43 -31.97 -4.24 17.37
CA VAL A 43 -32.11 -4.23 18.84
C VAL A 43 -32.78 -2.95 19.36
N TRP A 44 -32.72 -1.85 18.58
CA TRP A 44 -33.17 -0.53 19.01
C TRP A 44 -34.53 -0.20 18.35
N GLY A 45 -35.59 -0.12 19.17
CA GLY A 45 -36.96 0.18 18.70
C GLY A 45 -37.12 1.55 18.03
N ASP A 46 -38.37 1.94 17.71
CA ASP A 46 -38.75 3.11 16.88
C ASP A 46 -38.45 4.52 17.45
N GLY A 47 -37.45 4.68 18.31
CA GLY A 47 -36.96 5.98 18.75
C GLY A 47 -36.32 6.75 17.60
N GLY A 48 -37.06 7.67 16.97
CA GLY A 48 -36.65 8.36 15.73
C GLY A 48 -35.25 9.00 15.76
N LEU A 49 -34.84 9.65 16.87
CA LEU A 49 -33.49 10.23 16.99
C LEU A 49 -32.38 9.18 17.10
N ILE A 50 -32.65 8.07 17.81
CA ILE A 50 -31.71 6.95 17.94
C ILE A 50 -31.52 6.31 16.56
N ARG A 51 -32.60 6.17 15.78
CA ARG A 51 -32.57 5.59 14.43
C ARG A 51 -31.77 6.45 13.44
N VAL A 52 -31.86 7.78 13.52
CA VAL A 52 -31.04 8.70 12.69
C VAL A 52 -29.55 8.57 13.01
N GLY A 53 -29.19 8.57 14.31
CA GLY A 53 -27.80 8.39 14.72
C GLY A 53 -27.22 7.04 14.31
N LEU A 54 -27.98 5.96 14.50
CA LEU A 54 -27.61 4.61 14.06
C LEU A 54 -27.45 4.51 12.54
N GLY A 55 -28.34 5.16 11.77
CA GLY A 55 -28.24 5.22 10.31
C GLY A 55 -26.95 5.89 9.84
N ALA A 56 -26.56 7.01 10.46
CA ALA A 56 -25.31 7.69 10.14
C ALA A 56 -24.07 6.83 10.45
N ILE A 57 -24.11 6.04 11.54
CA ILE A 57 -23.02 5.12 11.88
C ILE A 57 -22.93 3.96 10.88
N SER A 58 -24.07 3.35 10.49
CA SER A 58 -24.09 2.33 9.44
C SER A 58 -23.57 2.87 8.11
N GLU A 59 -23.98 4.08 7.71
CA GLU A 59 -23.48 4.71 6.48
C GLU A 59 -21.97 4.98 6.55
N ALA A 60 -21.46 5.41 7.70
CA ALA A 60 -20.03 5.58 7.91
C ALA A 60 -19.28 4.24 7.81
N TYR A 61 -19.81 3.16 8.41
CA TYR A 61 -19.25 1.82 8.28
C TYR A 61 -19.20 1.36 6.81
N ASP A 62 -20.32 1.47 6.10
CA ASP A 62 -20.47 1.04 4.69
C ASP A 62 -19.59 1.83 3.72
N LYS A 63 -19.18 3.04 4.09
CA LYS A 63 -18.23 3.84 3.31
C LYS A 63 -16.78 3.57 3.71
N LEU A 64 -16.49 3.58 5.01
CA LEU A 64 -15.11 3.51 5.50
C LEU A 64 -14.51 2.12 5.26
N LYS A 65 -15.23 1.05 5.62
CA LYS A 65 -14.69 -0.31 5.51
C LYS A 65 -14.21 -0.67 4.10
N PRO A 66 -15.04 -0.57 3.04
CA PRO A 66 -14.58 -0.94 1.69
C PRO A 66 -13.50 0.01 1.14
N ASN A 67 -13.50 1.28 1.56
CA ASN A 67 -12.44 2.22 1.18
C ASN A 67 -11.10 1.82 1.78
N TYR A 68 -11.07 1.47 3.07
CA TYR A 68 -9.85 0.97 3.70
C TYR A 68 -9.44 -0.38 3.09
N GLU A 69 -10.36 -1.33 2.84
CA GLU A 69 -10.02 -2.57 2.12
C GLU A 69 -9.37 -2.30 0.75
N THR A 70 -9.91 -1.35 -0.02
CA THR A 70 -9.36 -0.94 -1.31
C THR A 70 -7.98 -0.30 -1.17
N LEU A 71 -7.80 0.61 -0.20
CA LEU A 71 -6.51 1.26 0.05
C LEU A 71 -5.43 0.27 0.48
N GLY A 72 -5.77 -0.71 1.32
CA GLY A 72 -4.86 -1.78 1.72
C GLY A 72 -4.40 -2.61 0.52
N ASN A 73 -5.33 -3.08 -0.30
CA ASN A 73 -5.03 -3.88 -1.50
C ASN A 73 -4.17 -3.09 -2.51
N LEU A 74 -4.52 -1.82 -2.76
CA LEU A 74 -3.76 -0.98 -3.69
C LEU A 74 -2.34 -0.71 -3.18
N SER A 75 -2.19 -0.46 -1.87
CA SER A 75 -0.89 -0.24 -1.24
C SER A 75 -0.03 -1.51 -1.31
N GLU A 76 -0.61 -2.69 -1.06
CA GLU A 76 0.12 -3.96 -1.20
C GLU A 76 0.57 -4.23 -2.64
N ALA A 77 -0.30 -4.00 -3.61
CA ALA A 77 0.05 -4.12 -5.02
C ALA A 77 1.16 -3.12 -5.41
N ALA A 78 1.04 -1.86 -5.00
CA ALA A 78 2.05 -0.85 -5.28
C ALA A 78 3.41 -1.19 -4.65
N ALA A 79 3.44 -1.67 -3.40
CA ALA A 79 4.68 -2.09 -2.76
C ALA A 79 5.34 -3.28 -3.49
N THR A 80 4.54 -4.21 -4.00
CA THR A 80 5.02 -5.35 -4.80
C THR A 80 5.67 -4.89 -6.09
N GLU A 81 5.01 -4.00 -6.83
CA GLU A 81 5.54 -3.44 -8.08
C GLU A 81 6.82 -2.62 -7.84
N LEU A 82 6.85 -1.78 -6.79
CA LEU A 82 8.05 -1.01 -6.44
C LEU A 82 9.24 -1.92 -6.12
N THR A 83 9.01 -3.01 -5.40
CA THR A 83 10.05 -4.02 -5.12
C THR A 83 10.56 -4.66 -6.42
N ALA A 84 9.66 -4.98 -7.35
CA ALA A 84 10.04 -5.53 -8.65
C ALA A 84 10.85 -4.53 -9.48
N VAL A 85 10.48 -3.24 -9.44
CA VAL A 85 11.23 -2.16 -10.10
C VAL A 85 12.64 -2.03 -9.51
N ALA A 86 12.79 -2.02 -8.19
CA ALA A 86 14.11 -1.97 -7.54
C ALA A 86 14.99 -3.17 -7.96
N GLN A 87 14.42 -4.37 -8.05
CA GLN A 87 15.12 -5.56 -8.54
C GLN A 87 15.53 -5.45 -10.02
N MET A 88 14.69 -4.85 -10.86
CA MET A 88 14.97 -4.62 -12.28
C MET A 88 16.20 -3.72 -12.45
N TYR A 89 16.29 -2.61 -11.71
CA TYR A 89 17.43 -1.71 -11.76
C TYR A 89 18.72 -2.38 -11.32
N ARG A 90 18.74 -3.09 -10.18
CA ARG A 90 19.92 -3.85 -9.74
C ARG A 90 20.38 -4.91 -10.74
N THR A 91 19.44 -5.59 -11.38
CA THR A 91 19.76 -6.61 -12.40
C THR A 91 20.39 -5.96 -13.64
N THR A 92 19.89 -4.80 -14.03
CA THR A 92 20.42 -4.01 -15.15
C THR A 92 21.82 -3.50 -14.85
N ASP A 93 22.03 -2.90 -13.68
CA ASP A 93 23.34 -2.43 -13.24
C ASP A 93 24.37 -3.55 -13.16
N LYS A 94 23.98 -4.70 -12.59
CA LYS A 94 24.85 -5.88 -12.55
C LYS A 94 25.20 -6.40 -13.95
N THR A 95 24.23 -6.36 -14.87
CA THR A 95 24.44 -6.79 -16.26
C THR A 95 25.41 -5.84 -16.98
N ASN A 96 25.24 -4.53 -16.79
CA ASN A 96 26.12 -3.51 -17.32
C ASN A 96 27.54 -3.64 -16.76
N ALA A 97 27.69 -3.83 -15.45
CA ALA A 97 28.98 -4.07 -14.80
C ALA A 97 29.67 -5.34 -15.34
N THR A 98 28.92 -6.44 -15.48
CA THR A 98 29.44 -7.70 -16.04
C THR A 98 29.89 -7.53 -17.51
N ALA A 99 29.16 -6.73 -18.29
CA ALA A 99 29.54 -6.42 -19.67
C ALA A 99 30.84 -5.61 -19.71
N LEU A 100 30.97 -4.59 -18.86
CA LEU A 100 32.19 -3.79 -18.69
C LEU A 100 33.40 -4.64 -18.30
N ASP A 101 33.27 -5.53 -17.31
CA ASP A 101 34.35 -6.45 -16.89
C ASP A 101 34.81 -7.36 -18.04
N ARG A 102 33.88 -7.83 -18.88
CA ARG A 102 34.20 -8.63 -20.08
C ARG A 102 34.92 -7.81 -21.15
N THR A 103 34.54 -6.55 -21.33
CA THR A 103 35.17 -5.65 -22.30
C THR A 103 36.54 -5.17 -21.82
N TYR A 104 36.75 -5.05 -20.50
CA TYR A 104 37.99 -4.58 -19.90
C TYR A 104 38.57 -5.58 -18.86
N PRO A 105 39.08 -6.74 -19.28
CA PRO A 105 39.61 -7.78 -18.39
C PRO A 105 40.91 -7.39 -17.64
N GLY A 106 41.36 -6.14 -17.71
CA GLY A 106 42.66 -5.66 -17.22
C GLY A 106 42.62 -4.71 -16.03
N GLY A 107 41.47 -4.41 -15.43
CA GLY A 107 41.37 -3.54 -14.25
C GLY A 107 41.79 -4.24 -12.95
N LYS A 108 43.10 -4.33 -12.72
CA LYS A 108 43.70 -4.62 -11.39
C LYS A 108 44.50 -3.42 -10.92
#